data_AF-A0A7S7AW40-F1
#
_entry.id   AF-A0A7S7AW40-F1
#
_cell.length_a   1.000
_cell.length_b   1.000
_cell.length_c   1.000
_cell.angle_alpha   90.00
_cell.angle_beta   90.00
_cell.angle_gamma   90.00
#
_symmetry.space_group_name_H-M   'P 1'
#
loop_
_entity.id
_entity.type
_entity.pdbx_description
1 polymer ?
#
loop_
_entity_poly.entity_id
_entity_poly.type
_entity_poly.pdbx_seq_one_letter_code
_entity_poly.pdbx_strand_id
1 'polypeptide(L)'
;MVASSFDDNLIPQTIKDAAFYGIPKFIASDNAEDLASSALQIAKAFDRKDFFDCTEQCNPQVEKKLIESFMKNIQLLAQKTWVEKTDEEFKEETIYRINILCEKFLAASTKSVYKEMFTEYFSILHDVILLLFGSMVKTGDFLKYALRIDPDFGFFWYYVDNISKINNVSEEKARCSVLLAMFFLANF
;
A
#
# COMPACT_ATOMS: atom_id res chain seq x y z
N MET A 1 -13.94 -1.83 17.46
CA MET A 1 -12.73 -0.99 17.66
C MET A 1 -12.28 -0.34 16.36
N VAL A 2 -12.25 -1.06 15.22
CA VAL A 2 -11.96 -0.46 13.90
C VAL A 2 -13.03 0.54 13.44
N ALA A 3 -14.32 0.20 13.53
CA ALA A 3 -15.41 1.09 13.11
C ALA A 3 -15.35 2.46 13.82
N SER A 4 -15.09 2.46 15.13
CA SER A 4 -14.95 3.67 15.93
C SER A 4 -13.76 4.56 15.57
N SER A 5 -12.78 4.05 14.81
CA SER A 5 -11.68 4.86 14.29
C SER A 5 -12.09 5.71 13.08
N PHE A 6 -13.18 5.33 12.38
CA PHE A 6 -13.70 6.04 11.20
C PHE A 6 -14.94 6.91 11.49
N ASP A 7 -15.34 7.04 12.76
CA ASP A 7 -16.52 7.80 13.17
C ASP A 7 -16.35 9.32 13.03
N ASP A 8 -15.13 9.81 12.80
CA ASP A 8 -14.87 11.23 12.61
C ASP A 8 -15.56 11.74 11.33
N ASN A 9 -16.29 12.85 11.46
CA ASN A 9 -17.00 13.50 10.35
C ASN A 9 -16.04 14.14 9.33
N LEU A 10 -14.77 14.34 9.71
CA LEU A 10 -13.73 14.84 8.83
C LEU A 10 -13.19 13.80 7.86
N ILE A 11 -13.42 12.50 8.12
CA ILE A 11 -13.00 11.43 7.21
C ILE A 11 -13.95 11.40 6.01
N PRO A 12 -13.46 11.51 4.76
CA PRO A 12 -14.29 11.48 3.57
C PRO A 12 -15.13 10.20 3.45
N GLN A 13 -16.36 10.33 2.94
CA GLN A 13 -17.24 9.18 2.74
C GLN A 13 -16.63 8.15 1.77
N THR A 14 -15.86 8.61 0.77
CA THR A 14 -15.12 7.74 -0.15
C THR A 14 -14.16 6.80 0.56
N ILE A 15 -13.43 7.30 1.57
CA ILE A 15 -12.55 6.49 2.43
C ILE A 15 -13.37 5.51 3.28
N LYS A 16 -14.47 5.97 3.90
CA LYS A 16 -15.33 5.09 4.72
C LYS A 16 -15.90 3.94 3.88
N ASP A 17 -16.41 4.26 2.69
CA ASP A 17 -16.97 3.24 1.80
C ASP A 17 -15.91 2.26 1.33
N ALA A 18 -14.71 2.74 0.97
CA ALA A 18 -13.62 1.87 0.59
C ALA A 18 -13.12 1.00 1.76
N ALA A 19 -13.09 1.52 2.99
CA ALA A 19 -12.67 0.78 4.18
C ALA A 19 -13.68 -0.33 4.57
N PHE A 20 -14.98 -0.03 4.54
CA PHE A 20 -16.02 -0.96 5.02
C PHE A 20 -16.62 -1.86 3.95
N TYR A 21 -16.54 -1.48 2.68
CA TYR A 21 -17.09 -2.27 1.57
C TYR A 21 -16.01 -2.65 0.56
N GLY A 22 -15.16 -1.69 0.16
CA GLY A 22 -14.12 -1.91 -0.85
C GLY A 22 -13.10 -2.98 -0.45
N ILE A 23 -12.40 -2.78 0.67
CA ILE A 23 -11.37 -3.70 1.17
C ILE A 23 -11.95 -5.09 1.48
N PRO A 24 -13.06 -5.23 2.24
CA PRO A 24 -13.64 -6.55 2.49
C PRO A 24 -14.06 -7.27 1.22
N LYS A 25 -14.68 -6.56 0.26
CA LYS A 25 -15.02 -7.13 -1.05
C LYS A 25 -13.75 -7.59 -1.77
N PHE A 26 -12.73 -6.74 -1.88
CA PHE A 26 -11.46 -7.04 -2.53
C PHE A 26 -10.79 -8.30 -1.98
N ILE A 27 -10.77 -8.46 -0.65
CA ILE A 27 -10.21 -9.63 0.02
C ILE A 27 -11.02 -10.88 -0.35
N ALA A 28 -12.35 -10.81 -0.30
CA ALA A 28 -13.25 -11.92 -0.56
C ALA A 28 -13.45 -12.27 -2.05
N SER A 29 -13.04 -11.40 -2.98
CA SER A 29 -13.24 -11.60 -4.42
C SER A 29 -12.42 -12.78 -4.97
N ASP A 30 -13.08 -13.74 -5.60
CA ASP A 30 -12.43 -14.86 -6.31
C ASP A 30 -12.54 -14.78 -7.84
N ASN A 31 -13.27 -13.76 -8.34
CA ASN A 31 -13.42 -13.50 -9.77
C ASN A 31 -12.87 -12.10 -10.14
N ALA A 32 -12.54 -11.93 -11.42
CA ALA A 32 -11.90 -10.72 -11.93
C ALA A 32 -12.81 -9.48 -11.85
N GLU A 33 -14.12 -9.61 -12.06
CA GLU A 33 -15.06 -8.48 -12.05
C GLU A 33 -15.22 -7.87 -10.64
N ASP A 34 -15.37 -8.72 -9.63
CA ASP A 34 -15.45 -8.28 -8.24
C ASP A 34 -14.11 -7.74 -7.74
N LEU A 35 -12.99 -8.33 -8.16
CA LEU A 35 -11.66 -7.83 -7.87
C LEU A 35 -11.45 -6.43 -8.49
N ALA A 36 -11.83 -6.26 -9.76
CA ALA A 36 -11.66 -4.99 -10.45
C ALA A 36 -12.57 -3.90 -9.85
N SER A 37 -13.85 -4.18 -9.66
CA SER A 37 -14.79 -3.20 -9.09
C SER A 37 -14.38 -2.74 -7.68
N SER A 38 -13.88 -3.66 -6.85
CA SER A 38 -13.38 -3.33 -5.51
C SER A 38 -12.03 -2.59 -5.54
N ALA A 39 -11.10 -2.98 -6.42
CA ALA A 39 -9.84 -2.26 -6.63
C ALA A 39 -10.07 -0.80 -7.06
N LEU A 40 -11.04 -0.54 -7.94
CA LEU A 40 -11.41 0.81 -8.34
C LEU A 40 -11.94 1.64 -7.18
N GLN A 41 -12.72 1.03 -6.30
CA GLN A 41 -13.26 1.71 -5.13
C GLN A 41 -12.13 2.12 -4.18
N ILE A 42 -11.15 1.25 -3.95
CA ILE A 42 -9.95 1.55 -3.16
C ILE A 42 -9.13 2.64 -3.85
N ALA A 43 -8.89 2.53 -5.15
CA ALA A 43 -8.14 3.52 -5.90
C ALA A 43 -8.79 4.91 -5.86
N LYS A 44 -10.12 5.00 -5.95
CA LYS A 44 -10.87 6.25 -5.79
C LYS A 44 -10.68 6.87 -4.41
N ALA A 45 -10.55 6.07 -3.36
CA ALA A 45 -10.26 6.57 -2.02
C ALA A 45 -8.82 7.07 -1.87
N PHE A 46 -7.89 6.59 -2.69
CA PHE A 46 -6.55 7.17 -2.86
C PHE A 46 -6.50 8.35 -3.86
N ASP A 47 -7.66 8.86 -4.31
CA ASP A 47 -7.79 9.86 -5.38
C ASP A 47 -7.13 9.45 -6.73
N ARG A 48 -7.08 8.16 -7.02
CA ARG A 48 -6.48 7.55 -8.22
C ARG A 48 -7.52 6.93 -9.14
N LYS A 49 -8.33 7.78 -9.76
CA LYS A 49 -9.40 7.36 -10.70
C LYS A 49 -8.84 6.74 -11.99
N ASP A 50 -7.58 7.02 -12.30
CA ASP A 50 -6.78 6.54 -13.44
C ASP A 50 -6.16 5.15 -13.23
N PHE A 51 -6.46 4.48 -12.10
CA PHE A 51 -5.84 3.20 -11.74
C PHE A 51 -5.90 2.16 -12.86
N PHE A 52 -7.05 1.95 -13.49
CA PHE A 52 -7.18 0.94 -14.55
C PHE A 52 -6.63 1.36 -15.90
N ASP A 53 -6.65 2.66 -16.21
CA ASP A 53 -5.93 3.18 -17.37
C ASP A 53 -4.44 2.86 -17.26
N CYS A 54 -3.93 2.75 -16.03
CA CYS A 54 -2.54 2.42 -15.76
C CYS A 54 -2.27 0.93 -15.51
N THR A 55 -3.24 0.13 -15.03
CA THR A 55 -3.05 -1.30 -14.67
C THR A 55 -3.71 -2.32 -15.59
N GLU A 56 -4.82 -2.00 -16.26
CA GLU A 56 -5.56 -2.90 -17.18
C GLU A 56 -5.19 -2.65 -18.65
N GLN A 57 -5.06 -1.39 -19.07
CA GLN A 57 -4.71 -1.03 -20.45
C GLN A 57 -3.21 -1.27 -20.78
N CYS A 58 -2.42 -1.61 -19.77
CA CYS A 58 -1.09 -2.22 -19.81
C CYS A 58 -0.18 -1.73 -20.96
N ASN A 59 0.25 -0.47 -20.89
CA ASN A 59 1.55 -0.12 -21.45
C ASN A 59 2.62 -0.49 -20.40
N PRO A 60 3.52 -1.46 -20.65
CA PRO A 60 4.59 -1.81 -19.72
C PRO A 60 5.42 -0.60 -19.26
N GLN A 61 5.48 0.46 -20.08
CA GLN A 61 6.15 1.71 -19.73
C GLN A 61 5.44 2.49 -18.62
N VAL A 62 4.11 2.41 -18.51
CA VAL A 62 3.35 3.10 -17.45
C VAL A 62 3.59 2.41 -16.11
N GLU A 63 3.50 1.07 -16.08
CA GLU A 63 3.81 0.28 -14.88
C GLU A 63 5.26 0.48 -14.44
N LYS A 64 6.21 0.48 -15.39
CA LYS A 64 7.61 0.77 -15.11
C LYS A 64 7.80 2.15 -14.46
N LYS A 65 7.20 3.20 -15.03
CA LYS A 65 7.25 4.57 -14.47
C LYS A 65 6.65 4.65 -13.08
N LEU A 66 5.57 3.91 -12.83
CA LEU A 66 4.97 3.84 -11.49
C LEU A 66 5.96 3.23 -10.49
N ILE A 67 6.58 2.10 -10.82
CA ILE A 67 7.55 1.44 -9.95
C ILE A 67 8.75 2.37 -9.70
N GLU A 68 9.27 3.06 -10.70
CA GLU A 68 10.36 4.04 -10.57
C GLU A 68 9.97 5.22 -9.67
N SER A 69 8.76 5.76 -9.84
CA SER A 69 8.25 6.86 -9.00
C SER A 69 8.04 6.42 -7.55
N PHE A 70 7.44 5.24 -7.36
CA PHE A 70 7.30 4.60 -6.05
C PHE A 70 8.65 4.41 -5.36
N MET A 71 9.61 3.79 -6.05
CA MET A 71 10.96 3.55 -5.53
C MET A 71 11.61 4.86 -5.06
N LYS A 72 11.58 5.90 -5.88
CA LYS A 72 12.15 7.20 -5.54
C LYS A 72 11.47 7.81 -4.31
N ASN A 73 10.15 7.80 -4.24
CA ASN A 73 9.41 8.45 -3.16
C ASN A 73 9.55 7.70 -1.84
N ILE A 74 9.42 6.37 -1.85
CA ILE A 74 9.53 5.58 -0.62
C ILE A 74 10.95 5.59 -0.06
N GLN A 75 11.97 5.61 -0.93
CA GLN A 75 13.37 5.84 -0.53
C GLN A 75 13.52 7.21 0.12
N LEU A 76 13.03 8.27 -0.53
CA LEU A 76 13.14 9.63 -0.02
C LEU A 76 12.45 9.76 1.34
N LEU A 77 11.28 9.15 1.49
CA LEU A 77 10.52 9.09 2.72
C LEU A 77 11.34 8.43 3.83
N ALA A 78 11.83 7.21 3.60
CA ALA A 78 12.65 6.49 4.57
C ALA A 78 13.96 7.22 4.90
N GLN A 79 14.66 7.77 3.91
CA GLN A 79 15.91 8.51 4.09
C GLN A 79 15.74 9.77 4.93
N LYS A 80 14.65 10.51 4.71
CA LYS A 80 14.35 11.75 5.44
C LYS A 80 13.82 11.51 6.85
N THR A 81 13.33 10.31 7.14
CA THR A 81 12.92 9.94 8.49
C THR A 81 14.12 10.01 9.44
N TRP A 82 14.02 10.87 10.44
CA TRP A 82 14.98 10.91 11.53
C TRP A 82 14.76 9.71 12.44
N VAL A 83 15.82 8.99 12.77
CA VAL A 83 15.79 7.82 13.64
C VAL A 83 16.84 7.96 14.74
N GLU A 84 16.61 7.27 15.85
CA GLU A 84 17.62 7.16 16.90
C GLU A 84 18.81 6.33 16.40
N LYS A 85 19.98 6.52 17.01
CA LYS A 85 21.21 5.80 16.61
C LYS A 85 21.05 4.27 16.64
N THR A 86 20.18 3.75 17.51
CA THR A 86 19.89 2.32 17.64
C THR A 86 19.07 1.76 16.47
N ASP A 87 18.41 2.62 15.69
CA ASP A 87 17.51 2.24 14.60
C ASP A 87 18.11 2.57 13.20
N GLU A 88 19.33 3.11 13.14
CA GLU A 88 20.01 3.43 11.86
C GLU A 88 20.25 2.18 11.01
N GLU A 89 20.65 1.06 11.62
CA GLU A 89 20.85 -0.22 10.90
C GLU A 89 19.54 -0.73 10.30
N PHE A 90 18.44 -0.64 11.06
CA PHE A 90 17.10 -1.01 10.58
C PHE A 90 16.63 -0.12 9.42
N LYS A 91 16.94 1.19 9.46
CA LYS A 91 16.67 2.13 8.38
C LYS A 91 17.47 1.78 7.11
N GLU A 92 18.77 1.52 7.25
CA GLU A 92 19.63 1.12 6.13
C GLU A 92 19.16 -0.19 5.49
N GLU A 93 18.80 -1.18 6.31
CA GLU A 93 18.25 -2.46 5.85
C GLU A 93 16.92 -2.25 5.11
N THR A 94 16.01 -1.42 5.65
CA THR A 94 14.72 -1.12 5.01
C THR A 94 14.92 -0.49 3.64
N ILE A 95 15.84 0.48 3.51
CA ILE A 95 16.18 1.12 2.23
C ILE A 95 16.78 0.11 1.26
N TYR A 96 17.66 -0.78 1.74
CA TYR A 96 18.24 -1.84 0.91
C TYR A 96 17.16 -2.79 0.38
N ARG A 97 16.23 -3.25 1.23
CA ARG A 97 15.12 -4.13 0.86
C ARG A 97 14.18 -3.48 -0.16
N ILE A 98 13.89 -2.18 -0.03
CA ILE A 98 13.16 -1.39 -1.03
C ILE A 98 13.83 -1.49 -2.40
N ASN A 99 15.17 -1.33 -2.46
CA ASN A 99 15.91 -1.35 -3.73
C ASN A 99 15.79 -2.70 -4.41
N ILE A 100 16.12 -3.77 -3.69
CA ILE A 100 16.09 -5.13 -4.22
C ILE A 100 14.69 -5.51 -4.71
N LEU A 101 13.66 -5.12 -3.96
CA LEU A 101 12.26 -5.36 -4.32
C LEU A 101 11.89 -4.64 -5.63
N CYS A 102 12.20 -3.34 -5.74
CA CYS A 102 11.87 -2.56 -6.93
C CYS A 102 12.64 -3.02 -8.17
N GLU A 103 13.93 -3.36 -8.01
CA GLU A 103 14.74 -3.93 -9.08
C GLU A 103 14.16 -5.24 -9.61
N LYS A 104 13.65 -6.12 -8.72
CA LYS A 104 12.95 -7.35 -9.12
C LYS A 104 11.70 -7.05 -9.94
N PHE A 105 10.89 -6.08 -9.54
CA PHE A 105 9.71 -5.70 -10.33
C PHE A 105 10.09 -5.12 -11.69
N LEU A 106 11.12 -4.27 -11.76
CA LEU A 106 11.58 -3.66 -13.00
C LEU A 106 12.23 -4.65 -13.98
N ALA A 107 12.87 -5.69 -13.45
CA ALA A 107 13.51 -6.74 -14.24
C ALA A 107 12.54 -7.87 -14.65
N ALA A 108 11.35 -7.93 -14.05
CA ALA A 108 10.41 -9.02 -14.27
C ALA A 108 9.88 -9.04 -15.71
N SER A 109 9.83 -10.23 -16.29
CA SER A 109 9.21 -10.50 -17.59
C SER A 109 7.80 -11.11 -17.46
N THR A 110 7.40 -11.48 -16.24
CA THR A 110 6.11 -12.12 -15.93
C THR A 110 5.42 -11.43 -14.77
N LYS A 111 4.09 -11.59 -14.68
CA LYS A 111 3.28 -11.07 -13.58
C LYS A 111 3.39 -11.91 -12.29
N SER A 112 3.99 -13.10 -12.35
CA SER A 112 4.14 -13.99 -11.18
C SER A 112 4.98 -13.35 -10.07
N VAL A 113 5.92 -12.45 -10.43
CA VAL A 113 6.77 -11.72 -9.48
C VAL A 113 5.96 -11.01 -8.39
N TYR A 114 4.76 -10.51 -8.70
CA TYR A 114 3.90 -9.81 -7.75
C TYR A 114 3.41 -10.74 -6.65
N LYS A 115 3.07 -11.98 -7.01
CA LYS A 115 2.68 -13.02 -6.05
C LYS A 115 3.87 -13.49 -5.23
N GLU A 116 5.01 -13.73 -5.89
CA GLU A 116 6.25 -14.17 -5.24
C GLU A 116 6.75 -13.15 -4.20
N MET A 117 6.64 -11.86 -4.52
CA MET A 117 7.11 -10.77 -3.67
C MET A 117 6.03 -10.19 -2.75
N PHE A 118 4.79 -10.72 -2.76
CA PHE A 118 3.64 -10.13 -2.07
C PHE A 118 3.90 -9.90 -0.58
N THR A 119 4.29 -10.96 0.14
CA THR A 119 4.55 -10.91 1.58
C THR A 119 5.69 -9.96 1.92
N GLU A 120 6.77 -10.01 1.13
CA GLU A 120 7.93 -9.14 1.33
C GLU A 120 7.60 -7.67 1.09
N TYR A 121 6.80 -7.38 0.06
CA TYR A 121 6.36 -6.03 -0.26
C TYR A 121 5.59 -5.39 0.90
N PHE A 122 4.58 -6.08 1.44
CA PHE A 122 3.81 -5.54 2.56
C PHE A 122 4.60 -5.50 3.87
N SER A 123 5.55 -6.43 4.07
CA SER A 123 6.52 -6.37 5.18
C SER A 123 7.35 -5.08 5.14
N ILE A 124 7.91 -4.74 3.97
CA ILE A 124 8.66 -3.49 3.77
C ILE A 124 7.77 -2.26 4.03
N LEU A 125 6.50 -2.26 3.61
CA LEU A 125 5.59 -1.16 3.91
C LEU A 125 5.35 -1.01 5.42
N HIS A 126 5.20 -2.12 6.15
CA HIS A 126 5.11 -2.08 7.61
C HIS A 126 6.38 -1.47 8.23
N ASP A 127 7.56 -1.83 7.75
CA ASP A 127 8.84 -1.29 8.24
C ASP A 127 9.00 0.20 7.95
N VAL A 128 8.61 0.66 6.77
CA VAL A 128 8.60 2.09 6.44
C VAL A 128 7.66 2.87 7.35
N ILE A 129 6.47 2.34 7.64
CA ILE A 129 5.52 2.99 8.55
C ILE A 129 6.04 2.96 9.99
N LEU A 130 6.71 1.88 10.39
CA LEU A 130 7.39 1.79 11.69
C LEU A 130 8.52 2.81 11.83
N LEU A 131 9.30 3.06 10.77
CA LEU A 131 10.30 4.12 10.76
C LEU A 131 9.64 5.49 10.98
N LEU A 132 8.55 5.78 10.27
CA LEU A 132 7.88 7.09 10.30
C LEU A 132 7.22 7.42 11.63
N PHE A 133 6.65 6.42 12.31
CA PHE A 133 5.80 6.63 13.49
C PHE A 133 6.32 5.92 14.76
N GLY A 134 7.44 5.21 14.66
CA GLY A 134 8.04 4.48 15.77
C GLY A 134 7.12 3.41 16.37
N SER A 135 7.39 3.07 17.62
CA SER A 135 6.67 2.01 18.34
C SER A 135 5.16 2.24 18.50
N MET A 136 4.67 3.47 18.25
CA MET A 136 3.23 3.78 18.25
C MET A 136 2.46 2.90 17.26
N VAL A 137 3.06 2.50 16.13
CA VAL A 137 2.43 1.62 15.13
C VAL A 137 1.97 0.29 15.73
N LYS A 138 2.66 -0.18 16.78
CA LYS A 138 2.36 -1.44 17.47
C LYS A 138 1.25 -1.31 18.51
N THR A 139 0.71 -0.11 18.72
CA THR A 139 -0.39 0.14 19.64
C THR A 139 -1.75 -0.04 18.96
N GLY A 140 -2.78 -0.41 19.72
CA GLY A 140 -4.15 -0.58 19.18
C GLY A 140 -4.79 0.71 18.66
N ASP A 141 -4.22 1.88 18.99
CA ASP A 141 -4.78 3.20 18.67
C ASP A 141 -4.15 3.86 17.44
N PHE A 142 -3.12 3.27 16.83
CA PHE A 142 -2.37 3.90 15.74
C PHE A 142 -3.26 4.26 14.54
N LEU A 143 -4.20 3.39 14.17
CA LEU A 143 -5.12 3.67 13.07
C LEU A 143 -5.94 4.94 13.30
N LYS A 144 -6.46 5.11 14.53
CA LYS A 144 -7.24 6.30 14.90
C LYS A 144 -6.37 7.56 14.88
N TYR A 145 -5.12 7.44 15.34
CA TYR A 145 -4.14 8.51 15.29
C TYR A 145 -3.82 8.92 13.84
N ALA A 146 -3.52 7.95 12.96
CA ALA A 146 -3.18 8.19 11.57
C ALA A 146 -4.33 8.87 10.82
N LEU A 147 -5.55 8.33 10.94
CA LEU A 147 -6.76 8.91 10.32
C LEU A 147 -7.06 10.36 10.75
N ARG A 148 -6.65 10.74 11.97
CA ARG A 148 -6.88 12.09 12.49
C ARG A 148 -5.89 13.12 11.94
N ILE A 149 -4.66 12.70 11.66
CA ILE A 149 -3.62 13.58 11.13
C ILE A 149 -3.79 13.74 9.62
N ASP A 150 -3.94 12.60 8.95
CA ASP A 150 -4.07 12.51 7.51
C ASP A 150 -5.00 11.32 7.19
N PRO A 151 -6.28 11.58 6.85
CA PRO A 151 -7.24 10.53 6.52
C PRO A 151 -6.78 9.62 5.38
N ASP A 152 -6.06 10.16 4.39
CA ASP A 152 -5.60 9.40 3.23
C ASP A 152 -4.48 8.43 3.65
N PHE A 153 -3.52 8.91 4.45
CA PHE A 153 -2.48 8.06 5.03
C PHE A 153 -3.06 7.03 6.02
N GLY A 154 -4.01 7.43 6.86
CA GLY A 154 -4.69 6.52 7.78
C GLY A 154 -5.44 5.41 7.05
N PHE A 155 -6.09 5.73 5.92
CA PHE A 155 -6.71 4.74 5.05
C PHE A 155 -5.67 3.85 4.36
N PHE A 156 -4.54 4.42 3.90
CA PHE A 156 -3.43 3.64 3.36
C PHE A 156 -2.86 2.63 4.37
N TRP A 157 -2.68 3.05 5.63
CA TRP A 157 -2.28 2.13 6.70
C TRP A 157 -3.31 1.01 6.90
N TYR A 158 -4.59 1.37 6.97
CA TYR A 158 -5.66 0.38 7.10
C TYR A 158 -5.66 -0.61 5.94
N TYR A 159 -5.41 -0.14 4.72
CA TYR A 159 -5.22 -0.99 3.55
C TYR A 159 -4.03 -1.94 3.71
N VAL A 160 -2.83 -1.43 4.02
CA VAL A 160 -1.61 -2.24 4.21
C VAL A 160 -1.82 -3.33 5.25
N ASP A 161 -2.37 -2.98 6.41
CA ASP A 161 -2.58 -3.92 7.53
C ASP A 161 -3.65 -4.99 7.23
N ASN A 162 -4.65 -4.72 6.39
CA ASN A 162 -5.64 -5.73 6.01
C ASN A 162 -5.13 -6.62 4.87
N ILE A 163 -4.48 -6.04 3.87
CA ILE A 163 -4.02 -6.78 2.69
C ILE A 163 -2.82 -7.69 3.02
N SER A 164 -1.94 -7.29 3.93
CA SER A 164 -0.82 -8.12 4.37
C SER A 164 -1.23 -9.45 5.01
N LYS A 165 -2.49 -9.55 5.47
CA LYS A 165 -3.07 -10.75 6.12
C LYS A 165 -3.70 -11.74 5.13
N ILE A 166 -3.75 -11.43 3.84
CA ILE A 166 -4.30 -12.33 2.83
C ILE A 166 -3.35 -13.52 2.65
N ASN A 167 -3.84 -14.72 2.96
CA ASN A 167 -3.14 -15.97 2.68
C ASN A 167 -3.49 -16.46 1.26
N ASN A 168 -2.52 -17.08 0.57
CA ASN A 168 -2.74 -17.73 -0.74
C ASN A 168 -3.36 -16.81 -1.81
N VAL A 169 -2.76 -15.65 -2.03
CA VAL A 169 -3.21 -14.68 -3.03
C VAL A 169 -3.05 -15.20 -4.48
N SER A 170 -4.02 -14.90 -5.35
CA SER A 170 -3.89 -15.13 -6.80
C SER A 170 -2.90 -14.14 -7.41
N GLU A 171 -2.34 -14.43 -8.59
CA GLU A 171 -1.39 -13.52 -9.25
C GLU A 171 -2.02 -12.15 -9.55
N GLU A 172 -3.26 -12.16 -10.00
CA GLU A 172 -4.00 -10.94 -10.33
C GLU A 172 -4.26 -10.10 -9.08
N LYS A 173 -4.77 -10.72 -8.00
CA LYS A 173 -5.01 -10.03 -6.72
C LYS A 173 -3.70 -9.51 -6.14
N ALA A 174 -2.60 -10.26 -6.24
CA ALA A 174 -1.29 -9.82 -5.78
C ALA A 174 -0.81 -8.59 -6.54
N ARG A 175 -0.89 -8.62 -7.88
CA ARG A 175 -0.51 -7.48 -8.72
C ARG A 175 -1.37 -6.26 -8.41
N CYS A 176 -2.70 -6.39 -8.37
CA CYS A 176 -3.59 -5.30 -8.00
C CYS A 176 -3.25 -4.72 -6.63
N SER A 177 -2.97 -5.59 -5.66
CA SER A 177 -2.66 -5.18 -4.29
C SER A 177 -1.39 -4.33 -4.20
N VAL A 178 -0.32 -4.77 -4.88
CA VAL A 178 0.97 -4.08 -4.91
C VAL A 178 0.82 -2.75 -5.65
N LEU A 179 0.20 -2.75 -6.84
CA LEU A 179 0.06 -1.54 -7.65
C LEU A 179 -0.79 -0.47 -6.96
N LEU A 180 -1.87 -0.86 -6.26
CA LEU A 180 -2.68 0.08 -5.47
C LEU A 180 -1.84 0.81 -4.40
N ALA A 181 -1.01 0.07 -3.67
CA ALA A 181 -0.11 0.67 -2.68
C ALA A 181 0.97 1.55 -3.34
N MET A 182 1.55 1.10 -4.46
CA MET A 182 2.54 1.89 -5.20
C MET A 182 1.93 3.21 -5.68
N PHE A 183 0.68 3.21 -6.13
CA PHE A 183 0.02 4.43 -6.60
C PHE A 183 -0.21 5.47 -5.52
N PHE A 184 -0.49 5.03 -4.29
CA PHE A 184 -0.59 5.94 -3.16
C PHE A 184 0.78 6.58 -2.89
N LEU A 185 1.82 5.77 -2.67
CA LEU A 185 3.15 6.27 -2.29
C LEU A 185 3.92 6.96 -3.43
N ALA A 186 3.59 6.68 -4.69
CA ALA A 186 4.18 7.38 -5.83
C ALA A 186 3.76 8.86 -5.92
N ASN A 187 2.74 9.29 -5.17
CA ASN A 187 2.23 10.66 -5.14
C ASN A 187 2.08 11.26 -3.72
N PHE A 188 2.45 10.50 -2.69
CA PHE A 188 2.52 10.97 -1.30
C PHE A 188 3.84 11.72 -1.06
#